data_AF-A0A933G9S8-F1
#
_entry.id   AF-A0A933G9S8-F1
#
_cell.length_a   1.000
_cell.length_b   1.000
_cell.length_c   1.000
_cell.angle_alpha   90.00
_cell.angle_beta   90.00
_cell.angle_gamma   90.00
#
_symmetry.space_group_name_H-M   'P 1'
#
loop_
_entity.id
_entity.type
_entity.pdbx_description
1 polymer ?
#
loop_
_entity_poly.entity_id
_entity_poly.type
_entity_poly.pdbx_seq_one_letter_code
_entity_poly.pdbx_strand_id
1 'polypeptide(L)' 'MPAIREFVDHQAHKRLPPHTGWLHIFGSLSLIAFGSQVITGILLLVYYRPTPQEAHKSIEFITGEVRFGWLYRQIHA' A
#
# COMPACT_ATOMS: atom_id res chain seq x y z
N MET A 1 18.62 -17.07 6.08
CA MET A 1 17.44 -17.86 5.68
C MET A 1 17.58 -18.28 4.22
N PRO A 2 18.01 -19.53 3.94
CA PRO A 2 18.28 -20.02 2.58
C PRO A 2 17.06 -19.92 1.66
N ALA A 3 15.85 -20.22 2.17
CA ALA A 3 14.62 -20.17 1.38
C ALA A 3 14.29 -18.79 0.80
N ILE A 4 14.55 -17.70 1.53
CA ILE A 4 14.31 -16.33 1.03
C ILE A 4 15.27 -16.01 -0.12
N ARG A 5 16.54 -16.41 0.01
CA ARG A 5 17.55 -16.16 -1.01
C ARG A 5 17.24 -16.94 -2.28
N GLU A 6 16.86 -18.20 -2.15
CA GLU A 6 16.45 -19.05 -3.28
C GLU A 6 15.22 -18.50 -3.99
N PHE A 7 14.19 -18.09 -3.24
CA PHE A 7 12.99 -17.46 -3.80
C PHE A 7 13.34 -16.19 -4.59
N VAL A 8 14.12 -15.29 -3.99
CA VAL A 8 14.52 -14.02 -4.63
C VAL A 8 15.33 -14.30 -5.89
N ASP A 9 16.29 -15.22 -5.83
CA ASP A 9 17.14 -15.57 -6.98
C ASP A 9 16.31 -16.16 -8.13
N HIS A 10 15.36 -17.04 -7.81
CA HIS A 10 14.44 -17.62 -8.78
C HIS A 10 13.57 -16.56 -9.46
N GLN A 11 13.02 -15.59 -8.70
CA GLN A 11 12.21 -14.51 -9.30
C GLN A 11 13.06 -13.54 -10.12
N ALA A 12 14.27 -13.19 -9.66
CA ALA A 12 15.13 -12.22 -10.30
C ALA A 12 15.67 -12.70 -11.66
N HIS A 13 15.92 -14.00 -11.80
CA HIS A 13 16.50 -14.59 -13.02
C HIS A 13 15.47 -15.30 -13.92
N LYS A 14 14.18 -15.24 -13.58
CA LYS A 14 13.11 -15.85 -14.38
C LYS A 14 12.95 -15.12 -15.71
N ARG A 15 13.09 -15.86 -16.82
CA ARG A 15 12.81 -15.34 -18.17
C ARG A 15 11.30 -15.28 -18.43
N LEU A 16 10.86 -14.19 -19.05
CA LEU A 16 9.48 -14.03 -19.50
C LEU A 16 9.27 -14.74 -20.85
N PRO A 17 8.08 -15.34 -21.09
CA PRO A 17 7.75 -15.92 -22.39
C PRO A 17 7.84 -14.89 -23.54
N PRO A 18 8.17 -15.33 -24.77
CA PRO A 18 8.07 -14.48 -25.94
C PRO A 18 6.62 -13.99 -26.09
N HIS A 19 6.44 -12.73 -26.51
CA HIS A 19 5.14 -12.04 -26.62
C HIS A 19 4.44 -11.66 -25.30
N THR A 20 5.18 -11.58 -24.18
CA THR A 20 4.66 -10.98 -22.95
C THR A 20 4.29 -9.51 -23.19
N GLY A 21 2.99 -9.20 -23.13
CA GLY A 21 2.46 -7.85 -23.34
C GLY A 21 2.50 -6.96 -22.11
N TRP A 22 2.23 -5.67 -22.30
CA TRP A 22 2.26 -4.64 -21.24
C TRP A 22 1.32 -4.93 -20.05
N LEU A 23 0.21 -5.63 -20.31
CA LEU A 23 -0.78 -5.98 -19.28
C LEU A 23 -0.21 -6.88 -18.18
N HIS A 24 0.90 -7.59 -18.42
CA HIS A 24 1.52 -8.44 -17.39
C HIS A 24 2.05 -7.65 -16.18
N ILE A 25 2.25 -6.32 -16.31
CA ILE A 25 2.68 -5.46 -15.21
C ILE A 25 1.59 -5.29 -14.14
N PHE A 26 0.31 -5.47 -14.50
CA PHE A 26 -0.80 -5.27 -13.57
C PHE A 26 -0.73 -6.16 -12.32
N GLY A 27 -0.19 -7.38 -12.42
CA GLY A 27 0.01 -8.23 -11.24
C GLY A 27 0.93 -7.59 -10.19
N SER A 28 2.11 -7.16 -10.61
CA SER A 28 3.07 -6.48 -9.71
C SER A 28 2.57 -5.11 -9.28
N LEU A 29 1.89 -4.37 -10.16
CA LEU A 29 1.29 -3.08 -9.84
C LEU A 29 0.20 -3.23 -8.77
N SER A 30 -0.66 -4.24 -8.87
CA SER A 30 -1.66 -4.56 -7.84
C SER A 30 -1.01 -4.91 -6.51
N LEU A 31 0.10 -5.66 -6.51
CA LEU A 31 0.82 -5.97 -5.27
C LEU A 31 1.41 -4.71 -4.62
N ILE A 32 1.98 -3.81 -5.41
CA ILE A 32 2.51 -2.52 -4.92
C ILE A 32 1.37 -1.64 -4.39
N ALA A 33 0.26 -1.55 -5.12
CA ALA A 33 -0.92 -0.79 -4.70
C ALA A 33 -1.51 -1.35 -3.39
N PHE A 34 -1.65 -2.67 -3.27
CA PHE A 34 -2.09 -3.32 -2.05
C PHE A 34 -1.14 -3.06 -0.88
N GLY A 35 0.17 -3.18 -1.08
CA GLY A 35 1.17 -2.85 -0.05
C GLY A 35 1.07 -1.40 0.41
N SER A 36 0.89 -0.46 -0.52
CA SER A 36 0.64 0.94 -0.23
C SER A 36 -0.61 1.12 0.64
N GLN A 37 -1.72 0.50 0.27
CA GLN A 37 -2.99 0.54 0.99
C GLN A 37 -2.88 -0.02 2.41
N VAL A 38 -2.18 -1.13 2.60
CA VAL A 38 -1.94 -1.70 3.95
C VAL A 38 -1.13 -0.74 4.81
N ILE A 39 -0.03 -0.20 4.28
CA ILE A 39 0.83 0.72 5.04
C ILE A 39 0.07 1.99 5.43
N THR A 40 -0.57 2.65 4.46
CA THR A 40 -1.31 3.90 4.73
C THR A 40 -2.57 3.66 5.56
N GLY A 41 -3.22 2.50 5.42
CA GLY A 41 -4.35 2.09 6.25
C GLY A 41 -3.97 1.89 7.70
N ILE A 42 -2.81 1.27 7.97
CA ILE A 42 -2.27 1.15 9.34
C ILE A 42 -1.99 2.54 9.93
N LEU A 43 -1.41 3.46 9.15
CA LEU A 43 -1.16 4.84 9.60
C LEU A 43 -2.45 5.58 9.94
N LEU A 44 -3.52 5.38 9.16
CA LEU A 44 -4.84 5.95 9.43
C LEU A 44 -5.48 5.34 10.69
N LEU A 45 -5.34 4.03 10.89
CA LEU A 45 -5.91 3.30 12.02
C LEU A 45 -5.46 3.85 13.38
N VAL A 46 -4.23 4.36 13.47
CA VAL A 46 -3.68 4.95 14.70
C VAL A 46 -4.51 6.14 15.21
N TYR A 47 -5.15 6.89 14.31
CA TYR A 47 -5.83 8.14 14.62
C TYR A 47 -7.35 8.12 14.39
N TYR A 48 -7.84 7.21 13.55
CA TYR A 48 -9.25 7.14 13.19
C TYR A 48 -10.14 6.75 14.39
N ARG A 49 -11.29 7.43 14.54
CA ARG A 49 -12.29 7.15 15.58
C ARG A 49 -13.56 6.58 14.92
N PRO A 50 -13.86 5.28 15.07
CA PRO A 50 -14.94 4.61 14.33
C PRO A 50 -16.31 4.79 15.00
N THR A 51 -16.69 6.02 15.36
CA THR A 51 -18.03 6.35 15.89
C THR A 51 -18.71 7.39 15.00
N PRO A 52 -20.04 7.36 14.81
CA PRO A 52 -20.74 8.34 13.98
C PRO A 52 -20.50 9.80 14.39
N GLN A 53 -20.28 10.04 15.70
CA GLN A 53 -20.07 11.38 16.26
C GLN A 53 -18.64 11.90 16.04
N GLU A 54 -17.64 11.01 15.94
CA GLU A 54 -16.23 11.39 15.88
C GLU A 54 -15.56 11.10 14.54
N ALA A 55 -16.16 10.26 13.68
CA ALA A 55 -15.54 9.81 12.42
C ALA A 55 -15.07 10.99 11.55
N HIS A 56 -15.93 11.97 11.30
CA HIS A 56 -15.59 13.14 10.51
C HIS A 56 -14.47 13.97 11.15
N LYS A 57 -14.59 14.27 12.44
CA LYS A 57 -13.60 15.04 13.20
C LYS A 57 -12.23 14.36 13.22
N SER A 58 -12.20 13.03 13.31
CA SER A 58 -10.94 12.27 13.28
C SER A 58 -10.22 12.39 11.92
N ILE A 59 -10.97 12.46 10.81
CA ILE A 59 -10.40 12.69 9.47
C ILE A 59 -9.89 14.13 9.31
N GLU A 60 -10.62 15.11 9.84
CA GLU A 60 -10.17 16.52 9.87
C GLU A 60 -8.86 16.65 10.65
N PHE A 61 -8.77 16.02 11.82
CA PHE A 61 -7.56 15.96 12.64
C PHE A 61 -6.39 15.31 11.89
N ILE A 62 -6.60 14.13 11.29
CA ILE A 62 -5.57 13.46 10.47
C ILE A 62 -5.07 14.37 9.36
N THR A 63 -5.97 15.10 8.71
CA THR A 63 -5.61 15.93 7.55
C THR A 63 -4.90 17.21 7.94
N GLY A 64 -5.35 17.87 9.00
CA GLY A 64 -4.89 19.21 9.39
C GLY A 64 -3.76 19.22 10.40
N GLU A 65 -3.70 18.24 11.30
CA GLU A 65 -2.83 18.30 12.48
C GLU A 65 -1.76 17.20 12.51
N VAL A 66 -2.07 16.02 11.97
CA VAL A 66 -1.07 14.93 11.95
C VAL A 66 -0.01 15.21 10.89
N ARG A 67 1.26 15.09 11.29
CA ARG A 67 2.41 15.29 10.39
C ARG A 67 2.33 14.32 9.20
N PHE A 68 2.28 14.88 7.99
CA PHE A 68 2.04 14.17 6.73
C PHE A 68 0.70 13.43 6.64
N GLY A 69 -0.25 13.70 7.54
CA GLY A 69 -1.55 13.03 7.52
C GLY A 69 -2.41 13.37 6.32
N TRP A 70 -2.27 14.58 5.76
CA TRP A 70 -2.80 14.88 4.44
C TRP A 70 -2.23 13.94 3.35
N LEU A 71 -0.93 13.59 3.39
CA LEU A 71 -0.28 12.82 2.34
C LEU A 71 -0.72 11.36 2.37
N TYR A 72 -0.58 10.67 3.50
CA TYR A 72 -0.91 9.24 3.55
C TYR A 72 -2.43 9.00 3.47
N ARG A 73 -3.26 9.98 3.85
CA ARG A 73 -4.71 9.91 3.59
C ARG A 73 -5.02 9.98 2.09
N GLN A 74 -4.38 10.89 1.35
CA GLN A 74 -4.58 11.00 -0.10
C GLN A 74 -4.02 9.81 -0.88
N ILE A 75 -2.97 9.16 -0.40
CA ILE A 75 -2.44 7.93 -1.01
C ILE A 75 -3.38 6.74 -0.76
N HIS A 76 -4.09 6.73 0.36
CA HIS A 76 -5.03 5.66 0.71
C HIS A 76 -6.38 5.77 -0.02
N ALA A 77 -6.88 6.99 -0.24
CA ALA A 77 -8.15 7.25 -0.93
C ALA A 77 -8.12 6.85 -2.41
#